data_AF-A0A7K6SI17-F1
#
_entry.id   AF-A0A7K6SI17-F1
#
_cell.length_a   1.000
_cell.length_b   1.000
_cell.length_c   1.000
_cell.angle_alpha   90.00
_cell.angle_beta   90.00
_cell.angle_gamma   90.00
#
_symmetry.space_group_name_H-M   'P 1'
#
loop_
_entity.id
_entity.type
_entity.pdbx_description
1 polymer ?
#
loop_
_entity_poly.entity_id
_entity_poly.type
_entity_poly.pdbx_seq_one_letter_code
_entity_poly.pdbx_strand_id
1 'polypeptide(L)'
;QRLGCGAEGAAEVKHHPFFRSINFKRLEAGIMTPPFVPDVRGRAGAGTPGGDACAPLTALLLPQPRAVYCKDVLDIEQFSTVKGVNLDQTDSDFYAKFATGSVSIPWQNEMIETECFNDLNVFGPGGTRSPDLDWWQLPEPPKRSL
;
A
#
# COMPACT_ATOMS: atom_id res chain seq x y z
N GLN A 1 7.98 -22.32 28.45
CA GLN A 1 8.36 -21.88 27.08
C GLN A 1 7.25 -21.00 26.51
N ARG A 2 7.56 -19.99 25.68
CA ARG A 2 6.55 -19.10 25.07
C ARG A 2 5.78 -19.85 23.97
N LEU A 3 4.46 -19.67 23.90
CA LEU A 3 3.61 -20.29 22.87
C LEU A 3 4.04 -19.85 21.47
N GLY A 4 4.08 -20.79 20.52
CA GLY A 4 4.51 -20.53 19.15
C GLY A 4 6.02 -20.50 18.93
N CYS A 5 6.81 -20.80 19.98
CA CYS A 5 8.24 -21.05 19.87
C CYS A 5 8.58 -22.56 19.84
N GLY A 6 7.59 -23.42 19.61
CA GLY A 6 7.79 -24.85 19.38
C GLY A 6 7.95 -25.20 17.89
N ALA A 7 7.94 -26.49 17.58
CA ALA A 7 8.20 -27.00 16.22
C ALA A 7 7.12 -26.59 15.21
N GLU A 8 5.88 -26.35 15.67
CA GLU A 8 4.76 -25.99 14.81
C GLU A 8 4.58 -24.46 14.67
N GLY A 9 5.38 -23.67 15.40
CA GLY A 9 5.42 -22.21 15.27
C GLY A 9 4.04 -21.57 15.42
N ALA A 10 3.64 -20.76 14.43
CA ALA A 10 2.35 -20.08 14.46
C ALA A 10 1.13 -21.02 14.46
N ALA A 11 1.27 -22.29 14.03
CA ALA A 11 0.15 -23.23 14.06
C ALA A 11 -0.28 -23.54 15.50
N GLU A 12 0.64 -23.61 16.47
CA GLU A 12 0.31 -23.79 17.89
C GLU A 12 -0.58 -22.64 18.40
N VAL A 13 -0.27 -21.41 17.96
CA VAL A 13 -1.03 -20.22 18.30
C VAL A 13 -2.42 -20.27 17.64
N LYS A 14 -2.48 -20.63 16.35
CA LYS A 14 -3.74 -20.73 15.59
C LYS A 14 -4.71 -21.77 16.18
N HIS A 15 -4.21 -22.85 16.77
CA HIS A 15 -5.04 -23.90 17.41
C HIS A 15 -5.46 -23.55 18.85
N HIS A 16 -4.99 -22.43 19.41
CA HIS A 16 -5.33 -22.07 20.78
C HIS A 16 -6.85 -21.85 20.93
N PRO A 17 -7.51 -22.33 22.02
CA PRO A 17 -8.96 -22.23 22.20
C PRO A 17 -9.54 -20.81 22.10
N PHE A 18 -8.71 -19.80 22.35
CA PHE A 18 -9.06 -18.39 22.14
C PHE A 18 -9.49 -18.10 20.70
N PHE A 19 -8.84 -18.71 19.70
CA PHE A 19 -9.11 -18.51 18.28
C PHE A 19 -10.07 -19.54 17.67
N ARG A 20 -10.79 -20.31 18.50
CA ARG A 20 -11.69 -21.38 18.03
C ARG A 20 -12.77 -20.94 17.04
N SER A 21 -13.16 -19.66 17.07
CA SER A 21 -14.15 -19.06 16.18
C SER A 21 -13.55 -18.42 14.92
N ILE A 22 -12.22 -18.39 14.80
CA ILE A 22 -11.52 -17.72 13.71
C ILE A 22 -11.17 -18.72 12.61
N ASN A 23 -11.59 -18.42 11.39
CA ASN A 23 -11.13 -19.14 10.20
C ASN A 23 -9.93 -18.41 9.59
N PHE A 24 -8.72 -18.89 9.89
CA PHE A 24 -7.48 -18.25 9.45
C PHE A 24 -7.32 -18.15 7.93
N LYS A 25 -7.86 -19.10 7.15
CA LYS A 25 -7.83 -19.01 5.68
C LYS A 25 -8.66 -17.84 5.16
N ARG A 26 -9.84 -17.62 5.75
CA ARG A 26 -10.70 -16.47 5.40
C ARG A 26 -10.14 -15.15 5.91
N LEU A 27 -9.46 -15.17 7.06
CA LEU A 27 -8.80 -14.00 7.63
C LEU A 27 -7.63 -13.53 6.74
N GLU A 28 -6.74 -14.44 6.33
CA GLU A 28 -5.58 -14.15 5.47
C GLU A 28 -6.00 -13.72 4.05
N ALA A 29 -7.10 -14.26 3.54
CA ALA A 29 -7.70 -13.81 2.27
C ALA A 29 -8.47 -12.48 2.39
N GLY A 30 -8.63 -11.96 3.61
CA GLY A 30 -9.32 -10.69 3.85
C GLY A 30 -10.83 -10.68 3.66
N ILE A 31 -11.49 -11.85 3.79
CA ILE A 31 -12.93 -12.03 3.54
C ILE A 31 -13.73 -12.04 4.87
N MET A 32 -13.05 -11.97 6.02
CA MET A 32 -13.71 -11.81 7.31
C MET A 32 -13.95 -10.32 7.56
N THR A 33 -15.22 -9.94 7.76
CA THR A 33 -15.58 -8.58 8.15
C THR A 33 -14.96 -8.25 9.51
N PRO A 34 -14.18 -7.16 9.63
CA PRO A 34 -13.60 -6.77 10.91
C PRO A 34 -14.71 -6.37 11.90
N PRO A 35 -14.54 -6.66 13.21
CA PRO A 35 -15.54 -6.33 14.24
C PRO A 35 -15.66 -4.83 14.49
N PHE A 36 -14.69 -4.04 14.06
CA PHE A 36 -14.68 -2.59 14.12
C PHE A 36 -14.28 -2.03 12.76
N VAL A 37 -15.13 -1.15 12.23
CA VAL A 37 -14.86 -0.35 11.04
C VAL A 37 -14.75 1.10 11.52
N PRO A 38 -13.57 1.73 11.45
CA PRO A 38 -13.41 3.16 11.72
C PRO A 38 -14.46 4.01 10.97
N ASP A 39 -15.10 4.98 11.63
CA ASP A 39 -16.13 5.82 11.01
C ASP A 39 -15.52 6.77 9.96
N VAL A 40 -16.20 6.85 8.81
CA VAL A 40 -15.78 7.61 7.62
C VAL A 40 -16.91 8.48 7.04
N ARG A 41 -18.10 8.57 7.66
CA ARG A 41 -19.27 9.20 7.03
C ARG A 41 -19.50 10.67 7.40
N GLY A 42 -19.18 11.55 6.46
CA GLY A 42 -19.76 12.89 6.35
C GLY A 42 -20.73 12.98 5.16
N ARG A 43 -22.00 12.62 5.36
CA ARG A 43 -23.20 13.01 4.57
C ARG A 43 -23.15 12.89 3.03
N ALA A 44 -23.76 11.82 2.50
CA ALA A 44 -24.70 11.89 1.38
C ALA A 44 -25.65 10.69 1.46
N GLY A 45 -26.95 10.97 1.61
CA GLY A 45 -27.97 9.94 1.42
C GLY A 45 -28.26 9.79 -0.06
N ALA A 46 -28.19 8.57 -0.57
CA ALA A 46 -28.98 8.08 -1.69
C ALA A 46 -28.79 6.56 -1.73
N GLY A 47 -29.90 5.83 -1.71
CA GLY A 47 -29.89 4.37 -1.70
C GLY A 47 -29.18 3.77 -2.92
N THR A 48 -28.48 2.68 -2.67
CA THR A 48 -28.24 1.64 -3.68
C THR A 48 -28.74 0.32 -3.09
N PRO A 49 -29.85 -0.24 -3.61
CA PRO A 49 -30.23 -1.61 -3.33
C PRO A 49 -29.48 -2.54 -4.29
N GLY A 50 -28.75 -3.49 -3.73
CA GLY A 50 -28.19 -4.62 -4.48
C GLY A 50 -26.81 -4.36 -5.08
N GLY A 51 -25.82 -5.14 -4.62
CA GLY A 51 -24.48 -5.14 -5.18
C GLY A 51 -23.47 -5.62 -4.16
N ASP A 52 -23.30 -6.94 -4.07
CA ASP A 52 -22.25 -7.61 -3.33
C ASP A 52 -20.87 -7.24 -3.91
N ALA A 53 -20.40 -6.03 -3.65
CA ALA A 53 -19.03 -5.64 -3.89
C ALA A 53 -18.26 -5.85 -2.59
N CYS A 54 -17.68 -7.04 -2.44
CA CYS A 54 -16.61 -7.30 -1.50
C CYS A 54 -15.40 -6.46 -1.93
N ALA A 55 -15.35 -5.18 -1.53
CA ALA A 55 -14.15 -4.38 -1.69
C ALA A 55 -13.01 -5.09 -0.91
N PRO A 56 -11.82 -5.28 -1.50
CA PRO A 56 -10.70 -5.88 -0.80
C PRO A 56 -10.39 -5.05 0.46
N LEU A 57 -9.98 -5.69 1.56
CA LEU A 57 -9.65 -5.02 2.83
C LEU A 57 -8.66 -3.86 2.67
N THR A 58 -7.87 -3.82 1.60
CA THR A 58 -7.01 -2.68 1.23
C THR A 58 -7.82 -1.38 1.06
N ALA A 59 -9.06 -1.47 0.58
CA ALA A 59 -9.97 -0.33 0.44
C ALA A 59 -10.53 0.19 1.77
N LEU A 60 -10.53 -0.63 2.84
CA LEU A 60 -10.94 -0.22 4.18
C LEU A 60 -9.85 0.55 4.94
N LEU A 61 -8.65 0.65 4.36
CA LEU A 61 -7.54 1.47 4.88
C LEU A 61 -7.36 2.77 4.08
N LEU A 62 -8.18 3.02 3.04
CA LEU A 62 -8.15 4.32 2.35
C LEU A 62 -8.57 5.43 3.33
N PRO A 63 -7.68 6.38 3.66
CA PRO A 63 -8.01 7.47 4.56
C PRO A 63 -9.04 8.39 3.87
N GLN A 64 -10.26 8.46 4.41
CA GLN A 64 -11.21 9.51 4.03
C GLN A 64 -11.08 10.71 4.99
N PRO A 65 -11.08 11.95 4.47
CA PRO A 65 -10.33 13.11 4.98
C PRO A 65 -10.82 13.76 6.29
N ARG A 66 -11.66 13.08 7.10
CA ARG A 66 -12.39 13.74 8.22
C ARG A 66 -12.19 13.10 9.59
N ALA A 67 -11.44 12.00 9.69
CA ALA A 67 -11.03 11.43 10.97
C ALA A 67 -9.53 11.12 10.90
N VAL A 68 -8.75 11.73 11.80
CA VAL A 68 -7.33 11.46 11.94
C VAL A 68 -7.13 10.78 13.28
N TYR A 69 -6.73 9.50 13.24
CA TYR A 69 -6.45 8.70 14.43
C TYR A 69 -5.04 8.98 14.97
N CYS A 70 -4.78 10.24 15.33
CA CYS A 70 -3.55 10.66 16.00
C CYS A 70 -3.87 11.71 17.08
N LYS A 71 -2.90 11.97 17.96
CA LYS A 71 -2.99 13.14 18.86
C LYS A 71 -2.95 14.42 18.05
N ASP A 72 -3.48 15.50 18.62
CA ASP A 72 -3.30 16.84 18.05
C ASP A 72 -1.79 17.14 17.96
N VAL A 73 -1.36 17.81 16.89
CA VAL A 73 0.04 18.24 16.74
C VAL A 73 0.48 19.15 17.89
N LEU A 74 -0.46 19.89 18.50
CA LEU A 74 -0.21 20.74 19.65
C LEU A 74 0.02 19.95 20.95
N ASP A 75 -0.45 18.70 21.01
CA ASP A 75 -0.26 17.79 22.13
C ASP A 75 1.01 16.92 21.98
N ILE A 76 1.75 17.08 20.87
CA ILE A 76 3.00 16.38 20.64
C ILE A 76 4.14 17.25 21.17
N GLU A 77 4.87 16.73 22.17
CA GLU A 77 6.06 17.40 22.69
C GLU A 77 7.10 17.59 21.58
N GLN A 78 7.65 18.80 21.46
CA GLN A 78 8.72 19.09 20.52
C GLN A 78 10.06 18.64 21.10
N PHE A 79 10.79 17.83 20.34
CA PHE A 79 12.20 17.57 20.63
C PHE A 79 13.03 18.84 20.36
N SER A 80 13.95 19.17 21.27
CA SER A 80 14.91 20.24 21.01
C SER A 80 15.80 19.88 19.82
N THR A 81 16.05 20.84 18.94
CA THR A 81 16.99 20.65 17.85
C THR A 81 18.40 20.53 18.41
N VAL A 82 19.07 19.42 18.14
CA VAL A 82 20.49 19.25 18.49
C VAL A 82 21.33 20.12 17.54
N LYS A 83 22.03 21.11 18.09
CA LYS A 83 22.98 21.96 17.34
C LYS A 83 24.37 21.32 17.35
N GLY A 84 25.16 21.59 16.31
CA GLY A 84 26.56 21.15 16.22
C GLY A 84 26.75 19.75 15.62
N VAL A 85 25.72 19.19 14.99
CA VAL A 85 25.85 17.97 14.17
C VAL A 85 26.44 18.37 12.82
N ASN A 86 27.58 17.78 12.47
CA ASN A 86 28.19 17.92 11.14
C ASN A 86 28.06 16.60 10.42
N LEU A 87 27.51 16.64 9.21
CA LEU A 87 27.40 15.46 8.34
C LEU A 87 28.67 15.31 7.54
N ASP A 88 29.18 14.09 7.45
CA ASP A 88 30.39 13.75 6.72
C ASP A 88 30.14 12.76 5.56
N GLN A 89 31.23 12.23 5.00
CA GLN A 89 31.14 11.28 3.90
C GLN A 89 30.52 9.94 4.33
N THR A 90 30.72 9.51 5.58
CA THR A 90 30.14 8.26 6.08
C THR A 90 28.62 8.35 6.18
N ASP A 91 28.09 9.52 6.54
CA ASP A 91 26.65 9.81 6.48
C ASP A 91 26.14 9.78 5.04
N SER A 92 26.88 10.38 4.11
CA SER A 92 26.52 10.40 2.68
C SER A 92 26.48 8.99 2.09
N ASP A 93 27.46 8.15 2.43
CA ASP A 93 27.51 6.75 2.02
C ASP A 93 26.35 5.94 2.60
N PHE A 94 25.93 6.25 3.83
CA PHE A 94 24.75 5.66 4.45
C PHE A 94 23.47 6.10 3.72
N TYR A 95 23.30 7.39 3.44
CA TYR A 95 22.13 7.90 2.72
C TYR A 95 21.98 7.28 1.33
N ALA A 96 23.10 7.09 0.61
CA ALA A 96 23.11 6.43 -0.68
C ALA A 96 22.63 4.96 -0.60
N LYS A 97 22.92 4.26 0.51
CA LYS A 97 22.45 2.89 0.75
C LYS A 97 21.00 2.84 1.21
N PHE A 98 20.56 3.84 1.95
CA PHE A 98 19.19 3.91 2.48
C PHE A 98 18.17 4.25 1.39
N ALA A 99 18.49 5.20 0.51
CA ALA A 99 17.60 5.68 -0.54
C ALA A 99 17.53 4.71 -1.74
N THR A 100 16.94 3.54 -1.51
CA THR A 100 16.82 2.47 -2.53
C THR A 100 15.81 2.76 -3.63
N GLY A 101 15.04 3.85 -3.51
CA GLY A 101 14.02 4.24 -4.49
C GLY A 101 12.71 3.47 -4.34
N SER A 102 12.05 3.17 -5.46
CA SER A 102 10.80 2.40 -5.45
C SER A 102 11.07 0.92 -5.13
N VAL A 103 10.24 0.37 -4.25
CA VAL A 103 10.23 -1.08 -3.96
C VAL A 103 9.28 -1.76 -4.94
N SER A 104 9.78 -2.76 -5.67
CA SER A 104 9.12 -3.27 -6.88
C SER A 104 7.67 -3.75 -6.68
N ILE A 105 7.40 -4.57 -5.67
CA ILE A 105 6.05 -5.14 -5.42
C ILE A 105 5.02 -4.05 -5.09
N PRO A 106 5.20 -3.20 -4.06
CA PRO A 106 4.22 -2.16 -3.76
C PRO A 106 4.09 -1.15 -4.89
N TRP A 107 5.16 -0.80 -5.61
CA TRP A 107 5.08 0.12 -6.75
C TRP A 107 4.27 -0.48 -7.92
N GLN A 108 4.44 -1.77 -8.23
CA GLN A 108 3.64 -2.43 -9.25
C GLN A 108 2.17 -2.53 -8.83
N ASN A 109 1.89 -2.85 -7.57
CA ASN A 109 0.53 -2.85 -7.05
C ASN A 109 -0.10 -1.45 -7.15
N GLU A 110 0.63 -0.39 -6.83
CA GLU A 110 0.18 1.00 -7.00
C GLU A 110 -0.19 1.30 -8.47
N MET A 111 0.66 0.91 -9.43
CA MET A 111 0.36 1.09 -10.87
C MET A 111 -0.90 0.33 -11.32
N ILE A 112 -1.18 -0.83 -10.72
CA ILE A 112 -2.37 -1.64 -11.04
C ILE A 112 -3.62 -1.06 -10.36
N GLU A 113 -3.54 -0.74 -9.07
CA GLU A 113 -4.66 -0.24 -8.26
C GLU A 113 -5.12 1.15 -8.68
N THR A 114 -4.21 1.97 -9.21
CA THR A 114 -4.52 3.31 -9.75
C THR A 114 -4.93 3.29 -11.23
N GLU A 115 -5.10 2.11 -11.83
CA GLU A 115 -5.43 1.89 -13.24
C GLU A 115 -4.38 2.39 -14.26
N CYS A 116 -3.29 3.03 -13.81
CA CYS A 116 -2.16 3.46 -14.64
C CYS A 116 -1.64 2.35 -15.56
N PHE A 117 -1.54 1.12 -15.06
CA PHE A 117 -1.10 -0.02 -15.86
C PHE A 117 -2.08 -0.33 -17.00
N ASN A 118 -3.39 -0.30 -16.75
CA ASN A 118 -4.38 -0.56 -17.80
C ASN A 118 -4.37 0.53 -18.88
N ASP A 119 -4.17 1.78 -18.49
CA ASP A 119 -4.13 2.92 -19.39
C ASP A 119 -2.86 2.94 -20.27
N LEU A 120 -1.71 2.57 -19.70
CA LEU A 120 -0.41 2.66 -20.36
C LEU A 120 0.02 1.36 -21.06
N ASN A 121 -0.37 0.19 -20.55
CA ASN A 121 0.04 -1.10 -21.10
C ASN A 121 -0.83 -1.50 -22.31
N VAL A 122 -0.82 -0.66 -23.34
CA VAL A 122 -1.59 -0.82 -24.58
C VAL A 122 -0.72 -1.35 -25.71
N PHE A 123 -1.28 -2.26 -26.50
CA PHE A 123 -0.64 -2.83 -27.70
C PHE A 123 -1.29 -2.29 -28.97
N GLY A 124 -0.62 -2.50 -30.11
CA GLY A 124 -1.17 -2.13 -31.42
C GLY A 124 -2.41 -2.96 -31.80
N PRO A 125 -3.15 -2.55 -32.84
CA PRO A 125 -4.37 -3.22 -33.28
C PRO A 125 -4.19 -4.73 -33.49
N GLY A 126 -5.05 -5.56 -32.90
CA GLY A 126 -4.95 -7.03 -33.02
C GLY A 126 -3.81 -7.66 -32.21
N GLY A 127 -3.28 -6.96 -31.20
CA GLY A 127 -2.19 -7.46 -30.37
C GLY A 127 -0.81 -7.33 -31.01
N THR A 128 -0.68 -6.47 -32.03
CA THR A 128 0.61 -6.18 -32.66
C THR A 128 1.50 -5.35 -31.73
N ARG A 129 2.80 -5.31 -32.04
CA ARG A 129 3.76 -4.48 -31.28
C ARG A 129 3.36 -3.00 -31.36
N SER A 130 3.45 -2.32 -30.22
CA SER A 130 3.33 -0.87 -30.13
C SER A 130 4.62 -0.19 -30.64
N PRO A 131 4.58 1.11 -30.99
CA PRO A 131 5.73 1.85 -31.50
C PRO A 131 6.97 1.82 -30.58
N ASP A 132 6.78 1.80 -29.27
CA ASP A 132 7.86 1.70 -28.27
C ASP A 132 8.54 0.32 -28.24
N LEU A 133 7.90 -0.70 -28.81
CA LEU A 133 8.43 -2.07 -28.95
C LEU A 133 8.95 -2.36 -30.36
N ASP A 134 8.94 -1.38 -31.28
CA ASP A 134 9.53 -1.52 -32.61
C ASP A 134 11.03 -1.20 -32.58
N TRP A 135 11.83 -2.22 -32.86
CA TRP A 135 13.30 -2.18 -32.82
C TRP A 135 13.90 -1.20 -33.83
N TRP A 136 13.16 -0.89 -34.89
CA TRP A 136 13.63 -0.04 -35.98
C TRP A 136 13.15 1.40 -35.86
N GLN A 137 12.29 1.69 -34.89
CA GLN A 137 11.74 3.02 -34.66
C GLN A 137 12.56 3.74 -33.58
N LEU A 138 13.35 4.73 -33.99
CA LEU A 138 14.07 5.59 -33.04
C LEU A 138 13.08 6.49 -32.28
N PRO A 139 13.30 6.73 -30.98
CA PRO A 139 12.45 7.64 -30.22
C PRO A 139 12.52 9.05 -30.82
N GLU A 140 11.37 9.72 -30.94
CA GLU A 140 11.35 11.12 -31.32
C GLU A 140 12.12 11.95 -30.27
N PRO A 141 12.96 12.91 -30.68
CA PRO A 141 13.63 13.79 -29.74
C PRO A 141 12.58 14.55 -28.92
N PRO A 142 12.84 14.78 -27.61
CA PRO A 142 11.90 15.48 -26.76
C PRO A 142 11.57 16.85 -27.38
N LYS A 143 10.28 17.11 -27.57
CA LYS A 143 9.81 18.40 -28.08
C LYS A 143 10.25 19.47 -27.08
N ARG A 144 11.15 20.37 -27.50
CA ARG A 144 11.51 21.56 -26.71
C ARG A 144 10.22 22.32 -26.41
N SER A 145 9.79 22.34 -25.14
CA SER A 145 8.75 23.27 -24.70
C SER A 145 9.29 24.68 -24.88
N LEU A 146 8.54 25.52 -25.61
CA LEU A 146 8.79 26.96 -25.74
C LEU A 146 8.55 27.67 -24.41
#